data_AF-A0A2V8I3I5-F1
#
_entry.id   AF-A0A2V8I3I5-F1
#
_cell.length_a   1.000
_cell.length_b   1.000
_cell.length_c   1.000
_cell.angle_alpha   90.00
_cell.angle_beta   90.00
_cell.angle_gamma   90.00
#
_symmetry.space_group_name_H-M   'P 1'
#
loop_
_entity.id
_entity.type
_entity.pdbx_description
1 polymer ?
#
loop_
_entity_poly.entity_id
_entity_poly.type
_entity_poly.pdbx_seq_one_letter_code
_entity_poly.pdbx_strand_id
1 'polypeptide(L)'
;MRKEEDMFRNTFAAIVVMLGCCTGLMAQDKQGGPFLGIWEINLTKTVNYSQQSQMIINVPAPGGGFISTRATIAKENKSSSAEIHPVAFDGKPHATTGGDAREITYKLIDPYTIERTHNRNGRITVDTEQVSKDGNTLTVTQPGGVVRIYDKKFGVTQAGR
;
A
#
# COMPACT_ATOMS: atom_id res chain seq x y z
N MET A 1 34.78 -33.15 36.15
CA MET A 1 33.79 -33.84 35.30
C MET A 1 32.36 -33.32 35.41
N ARG A 2 31.81 -32.97 36.59
CA ARG A 2 30.41 -32.45 36.70
C ARG A 2 30.19 -31.00 36.22
N LYS A 3 31.26 -30.19 36.11
CA LYS A 3 31.18 -28.77 35.71
C LYS A 3 31.12 -28.55 34.19
N GLU A 4 31.57 -29.52 33.39
CA GLU A 4 31.64 -29.37 31.92
C GLU A 4 30.32 -29.69 31.23
N GLU A 5 29.54 -30.65 31.73
CA GLU A 5 28.21 -30.99 31.19
C GLU A 5 27.18 -29.87 31.38
N ASP A 6 27.21 -29.18 32.52
CA ASP A 6 26.31 -28.05 32.80
C ASP A 6 26.64 -26.83 31.93
N MET A 7 27.92 -26.61 31.64
CA MET A 7 28.38 -25.55 30.74
C MET A 7 28.00 -25.86 29.28
N PHE A 8 28.02 -27.12 28.86
CA PHE A 8 27.60 -27.54 27.52
C PHE A 8 26.08 -27.41 27.30
N ARG A 9 25.25 -27.71 28.31
CA ARG A 9 23.79 -27.52 28.25
C ARG A 9 23.38 -26.05 28.20
N ASN A 10 24.05 -25.17 28.94
CA ASN A 10 23.76 -23.73 28.90
C ASN A 10 24.25 -23.06 27.60
N THR A 11 25.31 -23.58 26.98
CA THR A 11 25.83 -23.04 25.72
C THR A 11 24.96 -23.48 24.52
N PHE A 12 24.42 -24.70 24.53
CA PHE A 12 23.47 -25.15 23.50
C PHE A 12 22.13 -24.41 23.55
N ALA A 13 21.63 -24.08 24.74
CA ALA A 13 20.41 -23.28 24.90
C ALA A 13 20.56 -21.85 24.32
N ALA A 14 21.76 -21.27 24.40
CA ALA A 14 22.04 -19.93 23.88
C ALA A 14 22.10 -19.89 22.33
N ILE A 15 22.51 -20.97 21.67
CA ILE A 15 22.64 -21.03 20.20
C ILE A 15 21.26 -21.23 19.51
N VAL A 16 20.32 -21.94 20.14
CA VAL A 16 18.96 -22.12 19.60
C VAL A 16 18.15 -20.82 19.65
N VAL A 17 18.42 -19.94 20.61
CA VAL A 17 17.74 -18.62 20.70
C VAL A 17 18.30 -17.62 19.66
N MET A 18 19.57 -17.73 19.26
CA MET A 18 20.16 -16.83 18.25
C MET A 18 19.82 -17.21 16.80
N LEU A 19 19.47 -18.47 16.53
CA LEU A 19 19.09 -18.93 15.19
C LEU A 19 17.61 -18.65 14.81
N GLY A 20 16.84 -18.02 15.70
CA GLY A 20 15.45 -17.61 15.44
C GLY A 20 15.30 -16.26 14.74
N CYS A 21 16.37 -15.47 14.59
CA CYS A 21 16.28 -14.08 14.10
C CYS A 21 16.56 -13.88 12.60
N CYS A 22 16.85 -14.93 11.83
CA CYS A 22 17.25 -14.77 10.42
C CYS A 22 16.18 -15.10 9.38
N THR A 23 14.95 -15.47 9.75
CA THR A 23 13.87 -15.77 8.78
C THR A 23 12.93 -14.59 8.49
N GLY A 24 13.11 -13.44 9.14
CA GLY A 24 12.21 -12.28 9.02
C GLY A 24 12.39 -11.41 7.76
N LEU A 25 13.50 -11.54 7.03
CA LEU A 25 13.84 -10.63 5.92
C LEU A 25 13.02 -10.85 4.64
N MET A 26 12.26 -11.93 4.52
CA MET A 26 11.44 -12.22 3.32
C MET A 26 9.98 -11.74 3.42
N ALA A 27 9.58 -11.16 4.56
CA ALA A 27 8.19 -10.73 4.78
C ALA A 27 7.90 -9.29 4.29
N GLN A 28 8.93 -8.47 4.13
CA GLN A 28 8.76 -7.04 3.85
C GLN A 28 8.42 -6.76 2.37
N ASP A 29 8.96 -7.56 1.44
CA ASP A 29 8.67 -7.44 0.00
C ASP A 29 7.21 -7.73 -0.38
N LYS A 30 6.43 -8.41 0.49
CA LYS A 30 5.03 -8.79 0.19
C LYS A 30 3.99 -7.77 0.62
N GLN A 31 4.38 -6.72 1.33
CA GLN A 31 3.43 -5.84 2.05
C GLN A 31 2.51 -5.02 1.13
N GLY A 32 2.79 -4.94 -0.19
CA GLY A 32 1.92 -4.28 -1.18
C GLY A 32 1.28 -5.22 -2.22
N GLY A 33 1.51 -6.54 -2.13
CA GLY A 33 1.28 -7.48 -3.23
C GLY A 33 -0.11 -7.39 -3.89
N PRO A 34 -1.22 -7.49 -3.15
CA PRO A 34 -2.56 -7.44 -3.75
C PRO A 34 -2.89 -6.12 -4.45
N PHE A 35 -2.26 -5.01 -4.02
CA PHE A 35 -2.47 -3.67 -4.55
C PHE A 35 -1.69 -3.40 -5.85
N LEU A 36 -0.67 -4.21 -6.16
CA LEU A 36 0.08 -4.09 -7.40
C LEU A 36 -0.82 -4.37 -8.61
N GLY A 37 -0.63 -3.57 -9.66
CA GLY A 37 -1.42 -3.68 -10.87
C GLY A 37 -1.79 -2.34 -11.48
N ILE A 38 -2.47 -2.42 -12.61
CA ILE A 38 -3.11 -1.30 -13.27
C ILE A 38 -4.61 -1.42 -13.02
N TRP A 39 -5.19 -0.37 -12.47
CA TRP A 39 -6.58 -0.30 -12.06
C TRP A 39 -7.28 0.83 -12.81
N GLU A 40 -8.46 0.55 -13.33
CA GLU A 40 -9.30 1.55 -13.99
C GLU A 40 -10.59 1.72 -13.19
N ILE A 41 -11.04 2.96 -13.03
CA ILE A 41 -12.27 3.24 -12.28
C ILE A 41 -13.49 2.65 -12.99
N ASN A 42 -14.33 1.97 -12.21
CA ASN A 42 -15.63 1.50 -12.61
C ASN A 42 -16.69 2.55 -12.24
N LEU A 43 -17.05 3.39 -13.22
CA LEU A 43 -17.99 4.50 -13.01
C LEU A 43 -19.42 4.04 -12.70
N THR A 44 -19.82 2.84 -13.13
CA THR A 44 -21.18 2.34 -12.88
C THR A 44 -21.36 1.86 -11.44
N LYS A 45 -20.29 1.37 -10.80
CA LYS A 45 -20.29 0.95 -9.39
C LYS A 45 -19.85 2.03 -8.41
N THR A 46 -19.19 3.08 -8.89
CA THR A 46 -18.68 4.19 -8.08
C THR A 46 -19.83 5.09 -7.63
N VAL A 47 -19.75 5.58 -6.38
CA VAL A 47 -20.79 6.38 -5.73
C VAL A 47 -20.21 7.72 -5.24
N ASN A 48 -20.96 8.80 -5.46
CA ASN A 48 -20.64 10.17 -5.01
C ASN A 48 -19.26 10.69 -5.47
N TYR A 49 -18.80 10.26 -6.64
CA TYR A 49 -17.53 10.73 -7.23
C TYR A 49 -17.80 11.60 -8.46
N SER A 50 -17.21 12.79 -8.49
CA SER A 50 -17.50 13.82 -9.50
C SER A 50 -16.62 13.76 -10.75
N GLN A 51 -15.55 12.97 -10.75
CA GLN A 51 -14.62 12.87 -11.87
C GLN A 51 -15.14 11.87 -12.91
N GLN A 52 -14.79 12.08 -14.18
CA GLN A 52 -15.25 11.22 -15.26
C GLN A 52 -14.37 9.99 -15.50
N SER A 53 -13.10 10.01 -15.08
CA SER A 53 -12.22 8.85 -15.23
C SER A 53 -11.03 8.94 -14.29
N GLN A 54 -10.50 7.78 -13.91
CA GLN A 54 -9.25 7.66 -13.17
C GLN A 54 -8.59 6.31 -13.45
N MET A 55 -7.27 6.34 -13.64
CA MET A 55 -6.42 5.15 -13.64
C MET A 55 -5.40 5.21 -12.51
N ILE A 56 -5.10 4.04 -11.93
CA ILE A 56 -4.08 3.86 -10.89
C ILE A 56 -3.09 2.82 -11.37
N ILE A 57 -1.81 3.17 -11.36
CA ILE A 57 -0.71 2.27 -11.69
C ILE A 57 0.12 2.08 -10.42
N ASN A 58 0.07 0.87 -9.85
CA ASN A 58 0.82 0.50 -8.65
C ASN A 58 1.95 -0.44 -9.04
N VAL A 59 3.20 0.02 -8.85
CA VAL A 59 4.41 -0.74 -9.15
C VAL A 59 5.29 -0.88 -7.90
N PRO A 60 6.00 -2.01 -7.72
CA PRO A 60 6.88 -2.20 -6.57
C PRO A 60 7.87 -1.06 -6.38
N ALA A 61 8.07 -0.64 -5.13
CA ALA A 61 9.10 0.33 -4.77
C ALA A 61 10.33 -0.38 -4.18
N PRO A 62 11.56 0.12 -4.42
CA PRO A 62 12.73 -0.35 -3.71
C PRO A 62 12.56 -0.14 -2.19
N GLY A 63 12.76 -1.18 -1.39
CA GLY A 63 12.63 -1.10 0.08
C GLY A 63 11.24 -1.45 0.63
N GLY A 64 10.34 -1.98 -0.20
CA GLY A 64 8.99 -2.40 0.19
C GLY A 64 7.93 -1.36 -0.16
N GLY A 65 6.65 -1.77 -0.05
CA GLY A 65 5.53 -0.93 -0.50
C GLY A 65 5.47 -0.80 -2.03
N PHE A 66 4.96 0.34 -2.54
CA PHE A 66 4.82 0.59 -3.97
C PHE A 66 4.75 2.07 -4.33
N ILE A 67 5.05 2.40 -5.58
CA ILE A 67 4.74 3.71 -6.17
C ILE A 67 3.37 3.62 -6.82
N SER A 68 2.48 4.53 -6.45
CA SER A 68 1.13 4.64 -7.02
C SER A 68 1.03 5.92 -7.86
N THR A 69 0.99 5.77 -9.18
CA THR A 69 0.72 6.87 -10.11
C THR A 69 -0.77 6.92 -10.39
N ARG A 70 -1.39 8.09 -10.21
CA ARG A 70 -2.85 8.28 -10.35
C ARG A 70 -3.13 9.36 -11.37
N ALA A 71 -3.74 8.97 -12.48
CA ALA A 71 -4.15 9.91 -13.54
C ALA A 71 -5.65 10.10 -13.47
N THR A 72 -6.11 11.36 -13.37
CA THR A 72 -7.52 11.71 -13.21
C THR A 72 -7.93 12.66 -14.32
N ILE A 73 -9.12 12.46 -14.87
CA ILE A 73 -9.75 13.42 -15.77
C ILE A 73 -11.07 13.87 -15.14
N ALA A 74 -11.24 15.19 -15.05
CA ALA A 74 -12.45 15.80 -14.52
C ALA A 74 -13.59 15.76 -15.54
N LYS A 75 -14.82 15.81 -15.04
CA LYS A 75 -16.04 15.80 -15.85
C LYS A 75 -15.98 16.83 -16.98
N GLU A 76 -16.48 16.45 -18.15
CA GLU A 76 -16.48 17.28 -19.36
C GLU A 76 -15.07 17.68 -19.82
N ASN A 77 -14.04 16.90 -19.47
CA ASN A 77 -12.63 17.19 -19.76
C ASN A 77 -12.14 18.56 -19.25
N LYS A 78 -12.78 19.14 -18.23
CA LYS A 78 -12.44 20.49 -17.74
C LYS A 78 -11.01 20.61 -17.20
N SER A 79 -10.45 19.51 -16.72
CA SER A 79 -9.07 19.43 -16.25
C SER A 79 -8.57 17.99 -16.26
N SER A 80 -7.25 17.82 -16.23
CA SER A 80 -6.59 16.54 -15.98
C SER A 80 -5.44 16.73 -14.99
N SER A 81 -5.13 15.68 -14.23
CA SER A 81 -4.00 15.66 -13.30
C SER A 81 -3.34 14.30 -13.28
N ALA A 82 -2.04 14.30 -12.96
CA ALA A 82 -1.31 13.11 -12.57
C ALA A 82 -0.67 13.36 -11.20
N GLU A 83 -0.81 12.39 -10.30
CA GLU A 83 -0.22 12.41 -8.96
C GLU A 83 0.65 11.17 -8.78
N ILE A 84 1.78 11.32 -8.10
CA ILE A 84 2.63 10.20 -7.69
C ILE A 84 2.59 10.11 -6.17
N HIS A 85 2.31 8.92 -5.68
CA HIS A 85 2.20 8.59 -4.27
C HIS A 85 3.25 7.54 -3.91
N PRO A 86 4.25 7.87 -3.09
CA PRO A 86 5.14 6.89 -2.48
C PRO A 86 4.41 6.17 -1.34
N VAL A 87 3.93 4.95 -1.59
CA VAL A 87 3.23 4.15 -0.58
C VAL A 87 4.26 3.34 0.20
N ALA A 88 4.56 3.78 1.41
CA ALA A 88 5.43 3.10 2.37
C ALA A 88 4.71 2.89 3.71
N PHE A 89 4.83 1.70 4.28
CA PHE A 89 4.17 1.33 5.54
C PHE A 89 5.09 1.51 6.76
N ASP A 90 5.82 2.64 6.79
CA ASP A 90 6.80 2.98 7.84
C ASP A 90 6.23 3.91 8.92
N GLY A 91 4.94 4.26 8.82
CA GLY A 91 4.24 5.15 9.75
C GLY A 91 4.63 6.62 9.64
N LYS A 92 5.37 7.01 8.60
CA LYS A 92 5.80 8.41 8.38
C LYS A 92 4.96 9.09 7.30
N PRO A 93 4.83 10.43 7.35
CA PRO A 93 4.25 11.18 6.24
C PRO A 93 5.21 11.19 5.05
N HIS A 94 4.65 10.98 3.85
CA HIS A 94 5.37 11.13 2.59
C HIS A 94 4.63 12.10 1.67
N ALA A 95 5.36 12.99 1.02
CA ALA A 95 4.78 13.96 0.11
C ALA A 95 4.37 13.31 -1.22
N THR A 96 3.17 13.63 -1.70
CA THR A 96 2.79 13.38 -3.09
C THR A 96 3.40 14.44 -4.00
N THR A 97 3.62 14.09 -5.25
CA THR A 97 4.05 15.04 -6.30
C THR A 97 3.01 15.11 -7.41
N GLY A 98 2.97 16.22 -8.15
CA GLY A 98 2.07 16.40 -9.30
C GLY A 98 0.89 17.31 -8.99
N GLY A 99 -0.30 16.94 -9.49
CA GLY A 99 -1.46 17.84 -9.54
C GLY A 99 -2.10 18.24 -8.20
N ASP A 100 -1.87 17.48 -7.13
CA ASP A 100 -2.27 17.84 -5.76
C ASP A 100 -1.21 17.36 -4.77
N ALA A 101 -0.26 18.24 -4.47
CA ALA A 101 0.83 18.00 -3.54
C ALA A 101 0.33 18.09 -2.08
N ARG A 102 0.49 17.01 -1.33
CA ARG A 102 0.06 16.86 0.06
C ARG A 102 0.86 15.76 0.75
N GLU A 103 0.82 15.72 2.08
CA GLU A 103 1.43 14.60 2.81
C GLU A 103 0.42 13.48 3.01
N ILE A 104 0.87 12.23 2.88
CA ILE A 104 0.06 11.05 3.18
C ILE A 104 0.87 10.11 4.05
N THR A 105 0.27 9.65 5.14
CA THR A 105 0.79 8.52 5.94
C THR A 105 -0.02 7.27 5.62
N TYR A 106 0.66 6.15 5.41
CA TYR A 106 0.03 4.88 5.06
C TYR A 106 0.18 3.87 6.19
N LYS A 107 -0.90 3.14 6.44
CA LYS A 107 -0.94 2.05 7.40
C LYS A 107 -1.54 0.82 6.73
N LEU A 108 -0.78 -0.28 6.73
CA LEU A 108 -1.31 -1.58 6.33
C LEU A 108 -2.12 -2.15 7.50
N ILE A 109 -3.43 -2.26 7.34
CA ILE A 109 -4.33 -2.80 8.39
C ILE A 109 -4.31 -4.33 8.35
N ASP A 110 -4.40 -4.88 7.16
CA ASP A 110 -4.29 -6.30 6.84
C ASP A 110 -3.75 -6.44 5.39
N PRO A 111 -3.41 -7.65 4.90
CA PRO A 111 -2.82 -7.83 3.57
C PRO A 111 -3.63 -7.25 2.39
N TYR A 112 -4.92 -6.96 2.58
CA TYR A 112 -5.85 -6.48 1.58
C TYR A 112 -6.42 -5.10 1.88
N THR A 113 -6.06 -4.47 3.01
CA THR A 113 -6.63 -3.19 3.43
C THR A 113 -5.54 -2.21 3.88
N ILE A 114 -5.54 -1.03 3.25
CA ILE A 114 -4.67 0.10 3.58
C ILE A 114 -5.55 1.24 4.11
N GLU A 115 -5.12 1.87 5.20
CA GLU A 115 -5.62 3.16 5.65
C GLU A 115 -4.65 4.26 5.20
N ARG A 116 -5.18 5.39 4.75
CA ARG A 116 -4.39 6.55 4.33
C ARG A 116 -4.85 7.78 5.09
N THR A 117 -3.93 8.42 5.77
CA THR A 117 -4.16 9.71 6.42
C THR A 117 -3.58 10.80 5.54
N HIS A 118 -4.43 11.63 4.96
CA HIS A 118 -4.05 12.78 4.14
C HIS A 118 -3.94 14.01 5.03
N ASN A 119 -2.87 14.78 4.85
CA ASN A 119 -2.66 16.08 5.45
C ASN A 119 -2.50 17.12 4.34
N ARG A 120 -3.52 17.98 4.20
CA ARG A 120 -3.47 19.15 3.31
C ARG A 120 -3.38 20.40 4.18
N ASN A 121 -2.17 20.91 4.39
CA ASN A 121 -1.92 22.15 5.14
C ASN A 121 -2.60 22.17 6.53
N GLY A 122 -2.51 21.07 7.28
CA GLY A 122 -3.10 20.90 8.61
C GLY A 122 -4.53 20.35 8.61
N ARG A 123 -5.19 20.26 7.45
CA ARG A 123 -6.49 19.58 7.34
C ARG A 123 -6.28 18.09 7.16
N ILE A 124 -6.67 17.32 8.17
CA ILE A 124 -6.56 15.85 8.18
C ILE A 124 -7.85 15.20 7.69
N THR A 125 -7.71 14.23 6.79
CA THR A 125 -8.78 13.31 6.38
C THR A 125 -8.24 11.91 6.25
N VAL A 126 -9.03 10.90 6.65
CA VAL A 126 -8.65 9.49 6.56
C VAL A 126 -9.55 8.79 5.55
N ASP A 127 -8.97 8.00 4.65
CA ASP A 127 -9.70 7.10 3.78
C ASP A 127 -9.07 5.71 3.75
N THR A 128 -9.78 4.72 3.20
CA THR A 128 -9.30 3.34 3.11
C THR A 128 -9.25 2.87 1.67
N GLU A 129 -8.28 2.02 1.36
CA GLU A 129 -8.17 1.27 0.12
C GLU A 129 -8.23 -0.23 0.44
N GLN A 130 -9.14 -0.96 -0.18
CA GLN A 130 -9.31 -2.39 0.03
C GLN A 130 -9.33 -3.15 -1.30
N VAL A 131 -8.49 -4.17 -1.41
CA VAL A 131 -8.49 -5.10 -2.54
C VAL A 131 -9.34 -6.32 -2.20
N SER A 132 -10.19 -6.77 -3.12
CA SER A 132 -10.95 -8.00 -2.96
C SER A 132 -10.03 -9.21 -2.87
N LYS A 133 -10.47 -10.30 -2.22
CA LYS A 133 -9.65 -11.51 -2.03
C LYS A 133 -9.20 -12.16 -3.35
N ASP A 134 -10.02 -12.04 -4.40
CA ASP A 134 -9.70 -12.50 -5.76
C ASP A 134 -8.73 -11.55 -6.49
N GLY A 135 -8.39 -10.41 -5.91
CA GLY A 135 -7.45 -9.43 -6.43
C GLY A 135 -7.98 -8.58 -7.58
N ASN A 136 -9.26 -8.68 -7.96
CA ASN A 136 -9.79 -8.06 -9.17
C ASN A 136 -10.46 -6.70 -8.94
N THR A 137 -10.86 -6.41 -7.71
CA THR A 137 -11.54 -5.15 -7.35
C THR A 137 -10.71 -4.39 -6.32
N LEU A 138 -10.53 -3.09 -6.55
CA LEU A 138 -10.01 -2.15 -5.56
C LEU A 138 -11.14 -1.19 -5.18
N THR A 139 -11.42 -1.07 -3.90
CA THR A 139 -12.43 -0.16 -3.33
C THR A 139 -11.74 0.91 -2.53
N VAL A 140 -12.07 2.17 -2.77
CA VAL A 140 -11.58 3.30 -2.00
C VAL A 140 -12.73 4.04 -1.35
N THR A 141 -12.78 4.06 -0.02
CA THR A 141 -13.87 4.64 0.76
C THR A 141 -13.39 5.88 1.49
N GLN A 142 -14.02 7.03 1.24
CA GLN A 142 -13.63 8.32 1.79
C GLN A 142 -14.77 8.93 2.63
N PRO A 143 -14.45 9.90 3.50
CA PRO A 143 -15.46 10.66 4.24
C PRO A 143 -16.47 11.33 3.29
N GLY A 144 -17.70 11.53 3.78
CA GLY A 144 -18.78 12.08 2.96
C GLY A 144 -19.46 11.06 2.03
N GLY A 145 -19.22 9.76 2.24
CA GLY A 145 -19.89 8.70 1.51
C GLY A 145 -19.41 8.53 0.08
N VAL A 146 -18.18 8.96 -0.23
CA VAL A 146 -17.56 8.76 -1.54
C VAL A 146 -16.95 7.35 -1.58
N VAL A 147 -17.37 6.54 -2.55
CA VAL A 147 -16.86 5.19 -2.75
C VAL A 147 -16.43 5.04 -4.20
N ARG A 148 -15.13 4.86 -4.42
CA ARG A 148 -14.55 4.63 -5.75
C ARG A 148 -14.25 3.15 -5.91
N ILE A 149 -14.77 2.56 -6.97
CA ILE A 149 -14.55 1.15 -7.30
C ILE A 149 -13.68 1.09 -8.55
N TYR A 150 -12.65 0.25 -8.55
CA TYR A 150 -11.77 0.04 -9.69
C TYR A 150 -11.72 -1.45 -10.04
N ASP A 151 -11.67 -1.72 -11.35
CA ASP A 151 -11.41 -3.05 -11.87
C ASP A 151 -9.93 -3.18 -12.23
N LYS A 152 -9.29 -4.29 -11.83
CA LYS A 152 -7.92 -4.61 -12.23
C LYS A 152 -7.89 -4.93 -13.72
N LYS A 153 -7.00 -4.28 -14.46
CA LYS A 153 -6.76 -4.55 -15.89
C LYS A 153 -5.55 -5.43 -16.10
N PHE A 154 -4.51 -5.20 -15.32
CA PHE A 154 -3.27 -5.95 -15.41
C PHE A 154 -2.69 -6.19 -14.03
N GLY A 155 -2.19 -7.40 -13.79
CA GLY A 155 -1.34 -7.68 -12.64
C GLY A 155 0.08 -7.16 -12.88
N VAL A 156 0.71 -6.67 -11.83
CA VAL A 156 2.14 -6.34 -11.83
C VAL A 156 2.80 -7.23 -10.78
N THR A 157 3.88 -7.89 -11.17
CA THR A 157 4.71 -8.66 -10.25
C THR A 157 6.02 -7.91 -9.99
N GLN A 158 6.56 -8.07 -8.80
CA GLN A 158 7.95 -7.70 -8.55
C GLN A 158 8.84 -8.61 -9.39
N ALA A 159 9.69 -8.03 -10.23
CA ALA A 159 10.68 -8.81 -10.96
C ALA A 159 11.57 -9.52 -9.94
N GLY A 160 11.64 -10.84 -10.02
CA GLY A 160 12.59 -11.62 -9.24
C GLY A 160 14.00 -11.19 -9.61
N ARG A 161 14.83 -10.90 -8.60
CA ARG A 161 16.27 -10.87 -8.78
C ARG A 161 16.82 -12.28 -8.88
#